data_AF-A0A2M7UVQ7-F1
#
_entry.id   AF-A0A2M7UVQ7-F1
#
_cell.length_a   1.000
_cell.length_b   1.000
_cell.length_c   1.000
_cell.angle_alpha   90.00
_cell.angle_beta   90.00
_cell.angle_gamma   90.00
#
_symmetry.space_group_name_H-M   'P 1'
#
loop_
_entity.id
_entity.type
_entity.pdbx_description
1 polymer ?
#
loop_
_entity_poly.entity_id
_entity_poly.type
_entity_poly.pdbx_seq_one_letter_code
_entity_poly.pdbx_strand_id
1 'polypeptide(L)'
;MLKSKRAPYEAQIKELERRGKVKFIADYNIYAVLKAIEVRVRWWRKDGKERQELDQLMPGMVLYPRPRPLNKWEKELPEEEKETSGFNLERNQVWVAYRYPDIWAAIRQRGRHIVDSLTEKKVVINKEIEVTIPGEAQRMKNFALTLNDLTQRFLVEKITLQLRENLSQGVFPIYQELEGTKDEFKVKAAQLLKQAIEGKKTEIPVKLAEAVAKVLNRWAEVLGIVESCLRQAESWLLLCQAIEIKISWAYRRLAELNKDLSEISFSRKPSSLAKLKAIGDELGGILIYLNQEVLFDPYLQRIKDPAVQNLVKAKQYAEIKKVKPMRNLTERALAKLQAIVLREKPTITEIKRKRQALLKG
;
A
#
# COMPACT_ATOMS: atom_id res chain seq x y z
N MET A 1 -7.67 17.10 12.47
CA MET A 1 -8.09 15.72 12.81
C MET A 1 -7.08 14.72 12.27
N LEU A 2 -6.47 13.89 13.12
CA LEU A 2 -5.70 12.73 12.68
C LEU A 2 -6.68 11.68 12.16
N LYS A 3 -6.83 11.57 10.83
CA LYS A 3 -7.62 10.50 10.20
C LYS A 3 -7.09 9.15 10.73
N SER A 4 -7.95 8.32 11.32
CA SER A 4 -7.47 7.17 12.10
C SER A 4 -6.80 6.13 11.20
N LYS A 5 -5.63 5.58 11.56
CA LYS A 5 -4.95 4.55 10.74
C LYS A 5 -5.70 3.20 10.69
N ARG A 6 -7.02 3.19 10.91
CA ARG A 6 -7.86 2.00 11.03
C ARG A 6 -8.29 1.52 9.64
N ALA A 7 -8.47 0.22 9.52
CA ALA A 7 -8.86 -0.44 8.29
C ALA A 7 -10.31 -0.93 8.44
N PRO A 8 -11.22 -0.60 7.50
CA PRO A 8 -12.56 -1.18 7.48
C PRO A 8 -12.48 -2.67 7.15
N TYR A 9 -13.53 -3.41 7.51
CA TYR A 9 -13.68 -4.80 7.08
C TYR A 9 -13.88 -4.87 5.56
N GLU A 10 -13.31 -5.88 4.92
CA GLU A 10 -13.42 -6.05 3.47
C GLU A 10 -14.87 -6.26 3.02
N ALA A 11 -15.71 -6.90 3.84
CA ALA A 11 -17.14 -7.09 3.54
C ALA A 11 -17.86 -5.76 3.25
N GLN A 12 -17.54 -4.68 3.99
CA GLN A 12 -18.09 -3.34 3.71
C GLN A 12 -17.62 -2.81 2.35
N ILE A 13 -16.37 -3.09 1.97
CA ILE A 13 -15.81 -2.63 0.68
C ILE A 13 -16.43 -3.40 -0.50
N LYS A 14 -16.67 -4.71 -0.35
CA LYS A 14 -17.38 -5.53 -1.36
C LYS A 14 -18.81 -5.03 -1.58
N GLU A 15 -19.50 -4.62 -0.53
CA GLU A 15 -20.82 -4.00 -0.66
C GLU A 15 -20.76 -2.64 -1.37
N LEU A 16 -19.73 -1.84 -1.12
CA LEU A 16 -19.50 -0.57 -1.82
C LEU A 16 -19.15 -0.78 -3.31
N GLU A 17 -18.47 -1.87 -3.64
CA GLU A 17 -18.22 -2.29 -5.01
C GLU A 17 -19.52 -2.65 -5.73
N ARG A 18 -20.41 -3.45 -5.12
CA ARG A 18 -21.74 -3.76 -5.69
C ARG A 18 -22.56 -2.50 -5.99
N ARG A 19 -22.38 -1.45 -5.19
CA ARG A 19 -23.01 -0.13 -5.37
C ARG A 19 -22.28 0.79 -6.35
N GLY A 20 -21.23 0.31 -7.03
CA GLY A 20 -20.45 1.08 -8.01
C GLY A 20 -19.68 2.27 -7.42
N LYS A 21 -19.40 2.27 -6.11
CA LYS A 21 -18.63 3.34 -5.44
C LYS A 21 -17.14 3.05 -5.38
N VAL A 22 -16.78 1.78 -5.54
CA VAL A 22 -15.43 1.24 -5.52
C VAL A 22 -15.32 0.25 -6.69
N LYS A 23 -14.12 0.07 -7.26
CA LYS A 23 -13.84 -0.92 -8.30
C LYS A 23 -12.69 -1.81 -7.87
N PHE A 24 -12.88 -3.13 -7.80
CA PHE A 24 -11.79 -4.08 -7.62
C PHE A 24 -11.01 -4.26 -8.92
N ILE A 25 -9.69 -4.34 -8.82
CA ILE A 25 -8.80 -4.63 -9.94
C ILE A 25 -8.04 -5.92 -9.59
N ALA A 26 -8.58 -7.04 -10.08
CA ALA A 26 -8.19 -8.39 -9.68
C ALA A 26 -6.69 -8.66 -9.89
N ASP A 27 -6.15 -8.28 -11.05
CA ASP A 27 -4.73 -8.51 -11.42
C ASP A 27 -3.73 -7.91 -10.43
N TYR A 28 -4.15 -6.87 -9.70
CA TYR A 28 -3.32 -6.14 -8.74
C TYR A 28 -3.77 -6.33 -7.29
N ASN A 29 -4.86 -7.07 -7.06
CA ASN A 29 -5.50 -7.29 -5.78
C ASN A 29 -5.69 -5.98 -4.97
N ILE A 30 -6.30 -4.97 -5.59
CA ILE A 30 -6.60 -3.69 -4.95
C ILE A 30 -7.97 -3.17 -5.36
N TYR A 31 -8.54 -2.33 -4.52
CA TYR A 31 -9.72 -1.56 -4.83
C TYR A 31 -9.38 -0.09 -5.08
N ALA A 32 -9.98 0.48 -6.12
CA ALA A 32 -9.97 1.91 -6.41
C ALA A 32 -11.24 2.58 -5.87
N VAL A 33 -11.08 3.61 -5.04
CA VAL A 33 -12.21 4.42 -4.58
C VAL A 33 -12.61 5.40 -5.68
N LEU A 34 -13.88 5.34 -6.13
CA LEU A 34 -14.38 6.15 -7.25
C LEU A 34 -15.08 7.43 -6.79
N LYS A 35 -15.70 7.39 -5.60
CA LYS A 35 -16.48 8.50 -5.02
C LYS A 35 -16.12 8.67 -3.54
N ALA A 36 -16.31 9.87 -3.02
CA ALA A 36 -16.17 10.10 -1.58
C ALA A 36 -17.24 9.28 -0.84
N ILE A 37 -16.81 8.49 0.13
CA ILE A 37 -17.66 7.56 0.88
C ILE A 37 -17.27 7.53 2.35
N GLU A 38 -18.27 7.40 3.20
CA GLU A 38 -18.07 7.14 4.63
C GLU A 38 -18.12 5.63 4.88
N VAL A 39 -17.16 5.14 5.66
CA VAL A 39 -17.05 3.74 6.06
C VAL A 39 -16.93 3.64 7.57
N ARG A 40 -17.52 2.59 8.12
CA ARG A 40 -17.50 2.34 9.56
C ARG A 40 -16.24 1.58 9.91
N VAL A 41 -15.40 2.17 10.75
CA VAL A 41 -14.20 1.50 11.29
C VAL A 41 -14.38 1.25 12.79
N ARG A 42 -14.00 0.04 13.23
CA ARG A 42 -14.05 -0.38 14.64
C ARG A 42 -12.63 -0.53 15.18
N TRP A 43 -12.41 -0.11 16.42
CA TRP A 43 -11.15 -0.38 17.13
C TRP A 43 -11.34 -0.35 18.63
N TRP A 44 -10.41 -0.98 19.33
CA TRP A 44 -10.35 -0.95 20.79
C TRP A 44 -9.31 0.04 21.29
N ARG A 45 -9.65 0.78 22.35
CA ARG A 45 -8.69 1.59 23.10
C ARG A 45 -7.98 0.75 24.16
N LYS A 46 -6.90 1.29 24.73
CA LYS A 46 -6.15 0.66 25.83
C LYS A 46 -6.99 0.49 27.11
N ASP A 47 -8.08 1.25 27.25
CA ASP A 47 -9.04 1.22 28.36
C ASP A 47 -10.01 0.04 28.30
N GLY A 48 -9.90 -0.80 27.28
CA GLY A 48 -10.76 -1.95 27.12
C GLY A 48 -12.15 -1.62 26.57
N LYS A 49 -12.35 -0.48 25.91
CA LYS A 49 -13.64 -0.12 25.30
C LYS A 49 -13.57 -0.13 23.78
N GLU A 50 -14.62 -0.70 23.18
CA GLU A 50 -14.85 -0.59 21.74
C GLU A 50 -15.18 0.86 21.37
N ARG A 51 -14.62 1.31 20.26
CA ARG A 51 -14.99 2.56 19.61
C ARG A 51 -15.27 2.29 18.15
N GLN A 52 -16.22 3.06 17.66
CA GLN A 52 -16.63 3.06 16.27
C GLN A 52 -16.66 4.51 15.78
N GLU A 53 -16.12 4.76 14.60
CA GLU A 53 -16.27 6.05 13.91
C GLU A 53 -16.60 5.84 12.43
N LEU A 54 -17.13 6.90 11.85
CA LEU A 54 -17.20 7.06 10.40
C LEU A 54 -15.88 7.68 9.93
N ASP A 55 -15.24 6.99 9.01
CA ASP A 55 -14.02 7.42 8.35
C ASP A 55 -14.33 7.68 6.87
N GLN A 56 -13.63 8.64 6.27
CA GLN A 56 -13.93 9.11 4.92
C GLN A 56 -12.87 8.61 3.93
N LEU A 57 -13.30 7.79 2.98
CA LEU A 57 -12.48 7.38 1.84
C LEU A 57 -12.70 8.37 0.69
N MET A 58 -11.60 8.83 0.09
CA MET A 58 -11.63 9.80 -1.00
C MET A 58 -11.37 9.10 -2.35
N PRO A 59 -11.90 9.64 -3.46
CA PRO A 59 -11.55 9.17 -4.79
C PRO A 59 -10.04 9.14 -4.99
N GLY A 60 -9.53 8.12 -5.66
CA GLY A 60 -8.09 7.97 -5.95
C GLY A 60 -7.29 7.24 -4.87
N MET A 61 -7.88 6.98 -3.70
CA MET A 61 -7.27 6.13 -2.69
C MET A 61 -7.20 4.67 -3.13
N VAL A 62 -6.17 3.97 -2.64
CA VAL A 62 -5.98 2.52 -2.84
C VAL A 62 -6.42 1.80 -1.57
N LEU A 63 -7.28 0.78 -1.71
CA LEU A 63 -7.57 -0.15 -0.62
C LEU A 63 -7.00 -1.53 -0.96
N TYR A 64 -6.22 -2.09 -0.05
CA TYR A 64 -5.60 -3.40 -0.20
C TYR A 64 -6.22 -4.42 0.77
N PRO A 65 -6.95 -5.43 0.26
CA PRO A 65 -7.51 -6.48 1.11
C PRO A 65 -6.39 -7.37 1.66
N ARG A 66 -6.42 -7.62 2.97
CA ARG A 66 -5.49 -8.54 3.62
C ARG A 66 -6.17 -9.24 4.79
N PRO A 67 -5.91 -10.55 4.99
CA PRO A 67 -6.30 -11.20 6.23
C PRO A 67 -5.41 -10.71 7.37
N ARG A 68 -6.00 -10.58 8.55
CA ARG A 68 -5.26 -10.46 9.81
C ARG A 68 -5.84 -11.40 10.86
N PRO A 69 -5.06 -11.81 11.87
CA PRO A 69 -5.60 -12.57 13.00
C PRO A 69 -6.74 -11.81 13.68
N LEU A 70 -7.72 -12.54 14.20
CA LEU A 70 -8.78 -11.98 15.04
C LEU A 70 -8.18 -11.40 16.32
N ASN A 71 -8.62 -10.20 16.69
CA ASN A 71 -8.35 -9.66 18.01
C ASN A 71 -9.17 -10.43 19.06
N LYS A 72 -8.77 -10.35 20.34
CA LYS A 72 -9.49 -11.01 21.44
C LYS A 72 -11.01 -10.70 21.42
N TRP A 73 -11.36 -9.42 21.34
CA TRP A 73 -12.76 -8.98 21.30
C TRP A 73 -13.52 -9.47 20.05
N GLU A 74 -12.84 -9.66 18.91
CA GLU A 74 -13.48 -10.16 17.68
C GLU A 74 -13.84 -11.65 17.79
N LYS A 75 -13.16 -12.38 18.67
CA LYS A 75 -13.52 -13.77 19.00
C LYS A 75 -14.79 -13.83 19.84
N GLU A 76 -15.08 -12.77 20.59
CA GLU A 76 -16.24 -12.66 21.50
C GLU A 76 -17.49 -12.10 20.80
N LEU A 77 -17.39 -11.65 19.54
CA LEU A 77 -18.55 -11.16 18.79
C LEU A 77 -19.61 -12.26 18.53
N PRO A 78 -20.90 -11.89 18.42
CA PRO A 78 -21.96 -12.81 18.00
C PRO A 78 -21.67 -13.46 16.64
N GLU A 79 -22.10 -14.71 16.43
CA GLU A 79 -21.87 -15.44 15.17
C GLU A 79 -22.47 -14.73 13.96
N GLU A 80 -23.68 -14.18 14.09
CA GLU A 80 -24.34 -13.40 13.03
C GLU A 80 -23.49 -12.19 12.56
N GLU A 81 -22.79 -11.52 13.49
CA GLU A 81 -21.90 -10.40 13.14
C GLU A 81 -20.61 -10.87 12.47
N LYS A 82 -20.13 -12.06 12.81
CA LYS A 82 -18.92 -12.66 12.22
C LYS A 82 -19.18 -13.09 10.77
N GLU A 83 -20.31 -13.73 10.51
CA GLU A 83 -20.70 -14.19 9.17
C GLU A 83 -20.82 -13.02 8.17
N THR A 84 -21.39 -11.90 8.61
CA THR A 84 -21.61 -10.71 7.77
C THR A 84 -20.36 -9.86 7.53
N SER A 85 -19.31 -10.05 8.33
CA SER A 85 -18.13 -9.17 8.35
C SER A 85 -16.87 -9.74 7.66
N GLY A 86 -16.97 -10.90 6.99
CA GLY A 86 -15.85 -11.50 6.26
C GLY A 86 -14.81 -12.17 7.17
N PHE A 87 -15.29 -12.79 8.26
CA PHE A 87 -14.47 -13.57 9.18
C PHE A 87 -14.24 -14.97 8.60
N ASN A 88 -13.06 -15.52 8.82
CA ASN A 88 -12.73 -16.92 8.58
C ASN A 88 -12.40 -17.54 9.95
N LEU A 89 -13.38 -18.22 10.55
CA LEU A 89 -13.26 -18.80 11.90
C LEU A 89 -12.29 -19.98 11.92
N GLU A 90 -12.27 -20.81 10.87
CA GLU A 90 -11.33 -21.94 10.73
C GLU A 90 -9.87 -21.48 10.81
N ARG A 91 -9.55 -20.37 10.16
CA ARG A 91 -8.20 -19.78 10.15
C ARG A 91 -7.99 -18.73 11.23
N ASN A 92 -8.99 -18.48 12.08
CA ASN A 92 -8.98 -17.43 13.11
C ASN A 92 -8.50 -16.06 12.55
N GLN A 93 -9.07 -15.66 11.41
CA GLN A 93 -8.69 -14.45 10.66
C GLN A 93 -9.91 -13.62 10.25
N VAL A 94 -9.69 -12.33 9.99
CA VAL A 94 -10.67 -11.43 9.36
C VAL A 94 -10.01 -10.66 8.22
N TRP A 95 -10.75 -10.47 7.14
CA TRP A 95 -10.30 -9.65 6.02
C TRP A 95 -10.59 -8.17 6.27
N VAL A 96 -9.53 -7.36 6.16
CA VAL A 96 -9.60 -5.90 6.28
C VAL A 96 -9.02 -5.24 5.05
N ALA A 97 -9.47 -4.03 4.74
CA ALA A 97 -8.98 -3.24 3.63
C ALA A 97 -8.01 -2.16 4.12
N TYR A 98 -6.72 -2.39 3.96
CA TYR A 98 -5.69 -1.40 4.29
C TYR A 98 -5.75 -0.23 3.33
N ARG A 99 -5.82 0.99 3.87
CA ARG A 99 -5.95 2.21 3.07
C ARG A 99 -4.60 2.87 2.81
N TYR A 100 -4.39 3.28 1.58
CA TYR A 100 -3.29 4.13 1.17
C TYR A 100 -3.84 5.39 0.49
N PRO A 101 -3.25 6.57 0.78
CA PRO A 101 -3.73 7.84 0.22
C PRO A 101 -3.58 7.91 -1.31
N ASP A 102 -2.59 7.21 -1.87
CA ASP A 102 -2.28 7.16 -3.30
C ASP A 102 -1.49 5.86 -3.62
N ILE A 103 -1.36 5.53 -4.91
CA ILE A 103 -0.69 4.29 -5.35
C ILE A 103 0.80 4.27 -5.01
N TRP A 104 1.47 5.43 -5.07
CA TRP A 104 2.89 5.52 -4.72
C TRP A 104 3.13 5.34 -3.22
N ALA A 105 2.21 5.79 -2.37
CA ALA A 105 2.24 5.53 -0.93
C ALA A 105 2.04 4.03 -0.63
N ALA A 106 1.17 3.35 -1.38
CA ALA A 106 1.02 1.90 -1.29
C ALA A 106 2.33 1.18 -1.67
N ILE A 107 2.92 1.53 -2.82
CA ILE A 107 4.21 0.99 -3.30
C ILE A 107 5.31 1.23 -2.27
N ARG A 108 5.48 2.46 -1.76
CA ARG A 108 6.50 2.77 -0.74
C ARG A 108 6.30 2.00 0.55
N GLN A 109 5.04 1.84 1.00
CA GLN A 109 4.79 1.09 2.22
C GLN A 109 5.22 -0.38 2.06
N ARG A 110 4.89 -1.01 0.94
CA ARG A 110 5.17 -2.43 0.70
C ARG A 110 6.60 -2.69 0.27
N GLY A 111 7.10 -1.96 -0.71
CA GLY A 111 8.42 -2.18 -1.29
C GLY A 111 9.58 -1.64 -0.44
N ARG A 112 9.30 -0.76 0.53
CA ARG A 112 10.33 -0.16 1.38
C ARG A 112 10.00 -0.23 2.86
N HIS A 113 8.97 0.46 3.34
CA HIS A 113 8.81 0.65 4.80
C HIS A 113 8.60 -0.66 5.56
N ILE A 114 7.81 -1.59 5.04
CA ILE A 114 7.63 -2.91 5.65
C ILE A 114 8.92 -3.73 5.47
N VAL A 115 9.51 -3.74 4.28
CA VAL A 115 10.74 -4.49 3.99
C VAL A 115 11.89 -4.04 4.90
N ASP A 116 12.21 -2.75 4.95
CA ASP A 116 13.26 -2.16 5.81
C ASP A 116 13.04 -2.53 7.29
N SER A 117 11.78 -2.60 7.75
CA SER A 117 11.47 -2.97 9.14
C SER A 117 11.71 -4.46 9.43
N LEU A 118 11.58 -5.31 8.41
CA LEU A 118 11.72 -6.76 8.52
C LEU A 118 13.15 -7.21 8.21
N THR A 119 13.87 -6.59 7.28
CA THR A 119 15.21 -7.00 6.88
C THR A 119 16.26 -6.17 7.62
N GLU A 120 16.51 -4.95 7.14
CA GLU A 120 17.49 -4.01 7.66
C GLU A 120 17.08 -2.59 7.28
N LYS A 121 17.26 -1.65 8.20
CA LYS A 121 17.00 -0.24 7.96
C LYS A 121 18.30 0.55 8.05
N LYS A 122 18.71 1.14 6.93
CA LYS A 122 19.82 2.08 6.91
C LYS A 122 19.36 3.49 7.33
N VAL A 123 20.04 4.06 8.31
CA VAL A 123 19.76 5.39 8.85
C VAL A 123 21.00 6.25 8.71
N VAL A 124 20.87 7.38 8.02
CA VAL A 124 21.94 8.36 7.92
C VAL A 124 21.80 9.36 9.06
N ILE A 125 22.77 9.38 9.97
CA ILE A 125 22.87 10.33 11.07
C ILE A 125 23.79 11.46 10.62
N ASN A 126 23.34 12.71 10.77
CA ASN A 126 24.08 13.93 10.44
C ASN A 126 24.65 13.99 9.01
N LYS A 127 24.02 13.31 8.04
CA LYS A 127 24.47 13.22 6.63
C LYS A 127 25.82 12.53 6.41
N GLU A 128 26.42 11.93 7.43
CA GLU A 128 27.79 11.38 7.37
C GLU A 128 27.88 9.93 7.84
N ILE A 129 27.05 9.53 8.82
CA ILE A 129 27.16 8.20 9.42
C ILE A 129 25.98 7.34 8.97
N GLU A 130 26.25 6.29 8.21
CA GLU A 130 25.26 5.28 7.85
C GLU A 130 25.23 4.17 8.92
N VAL A 131 24.16 4.11 9.71
CA VAL A 131 23.93 3.08 10.71
C VAL A 131 22.89 2.08 10.18
N THR A 132 23.25 0.81 10.14
CA THR A 132 22.33 -0.29 9.81
C THR A 132 21.66 -0.79 11.07
N ILE A 133 20.34 -0.59 11.18
CA ILE A 133 19.53 -1.13 12.25
C ILE A 133 18.99 -2.49 11.77
N PRO A 134 19.32 -3.62 12.44
CA PRO A 134 18.87 -4.94 12.03
C PRO A 134 17.35 -5.06 12.20
N GLY A 135 16.67 -5.47 11.14
CA GLY A 135 15.26 -5.84 11.16
C GLY A 135 15.04 -7.22 11.76
N GLU A 136 13.79 -7.65 11.80
CA GLU A 136 13.40 -8.92 12.42
C GLU A 136 14.12 -10.14 11.82
N ALA A 137 14.25 -10.21 10.49
CA ALA A 137 14.92 -11.30 9.79
C ALA A 137 16.38 -11.43 10.18
N GLN A 138 17.11 -10.30 10.22
CA GLN A 138 18.51 -10.31 10.58
C GLN A 138 18.71 -10.67 12.06
N ARG A 139 17.80 -10.22 12.95
CA ARG A 139 17.82 -10.64 14.36
C ARG A 139 17.57 -12.15 14.52
N MET A 140 16.56 -12.70 13.84
CA MET A 140 16.28 -14.14 13.89
C MET A 140 17.45 -14.96 13.33
N LYS A 141 18.07 -14.52 12.23
CA LYS A 141 19.29 -15.16 11.70
C LYS A 141 20.41 -15.17 12.73
N ASN A 142 20.69 -14.03 13.37
CA ASN A 142 21.74 -13.94 14.39
C ASN A 142 21.45 -14.88 15.57
N PHE A 143 20.20 -14.91 16.05
CA PHE A 143 19.79 -15.83 17.12
C PHE A 143 19.98 -17.30 16.73
N ALA A 144 19.56 -17.68 15.53
CA ALA A 144 19.73 -19.05 15.05
C ALA A 144 21.21 -19.45 14.98
N LEU A 145 22.09 -18.56 14.51
CA LEU A 145 23.53 -18.80 14.46
C LEU A 145 24.14 -18.97 15.87
N THR A 146 23.83 -18.06 16.78
CA THR A 146 24.32 -18.14 18.18
C THR A 146 23.84 -19.40 18.88
N LEU A 147 22.55 -19.72 18.76
CA LEU A 147 21.97 -20.91 19.39
C LEU A 147 22.52 -22.21 18.75
N ASN A 148 22.78 -22.22 17.44
CA ASN A 148 23.37 -23.36 16.76
C ASN A 148 24.84 -23.58 17.18
N ASP A 149 25.63 -22.51 17.30
CA ASP A 149 26.99 -22.59 17.84
C ASP A 149 26.99 -23.21 19.24
N LEU A 150 26.15 -22.69 20.14
CA LEU A 150 25.99 -23.24 21.48
C LEU A 150 25.55 -24.71 21.46
N THR A 151 24.64 -25.08 20.55
CA THR A 151 24.22 -26.48 20.38
C THR A 151 25.40 -27.38 20.02
N GLN A 152 26.21 -26.98 19.04
CA GLN A 152 27.38 -27.75 18.60
C GLN A 152 28.42 -27.90 19.70
N ARG A 153 28.68 -26.84 20.46
CA ARG A 153 29.61 -26.90 21.60
C ARG A 153 29.17 -27.92 22.64
N PHE A 154 27.88 -28.01 22.96
CA PHE A 154 27.37 -29.03 23.90
C PHE A 154 27.36 -30.45 23.35
N LEU A 155 27.37 -30.63 22.02
CA LEU A 155 27.46 -31.95 21.38
C LEU A 155 28.90 -32.48 21.33
N VAL A 156 29.89 -31.59 21.20
CA VAL A 156 31.30 -31.96 20.94
C VAL A 156 32.19 -31.78 22.18
N GLU A 157 31.97 -30.75 22.98
CA GLU A 157 32.82 -30.44 24.15
C GLU A 157 32.38 -31.21 25.40
N LYS A 158 33.34 -31.47 26.30
CA LYS A 158 33.04 -31.99 27.64
C LYS A 158 32.26 -30.94 28.42
N ILE A 159 31.13 -31.32 29.01
CA ILE A 159 30.24 -30.40 29.74
C ILE A 159 30.87 -29.95 31.07
N THR A 160 31.55 -28.80 31.04
CA THR A 160 32.13 -28.11 32.21
C THR A 160 31.16 -27.09 32.82
N LEU A 161 31.48 -26.59 34.03
CA LEU A 161 30.74 -25.47 34.65
C LEU A 161 30.85 -24.20 33.80
N GLN A 162 32.05 -23.91 33.29
CA GLN A 162 32.31 -22.74 32.45
C GLN A 162 31.51 -22.77 31.13
N LEU A 163 31.31 -23.95 30.52
CA LEU A 163 30.45 -24.09 29.34
C LEU A 163 28.97 -23.79 29.67
N ARG A 164 28.49 -24.14 30.87
CA ARG A 164 27.14 -23.82 31.35
C ARG A 164 26.95 -22.33 31.68
N GLU A 165 27.97 -21.68 32.22
CA GLU A 165 27.94 -20.23 32.46
C GLU A 165 27.88 -19.48 31.13
N ASN A 166 28.71 -19.86 30.16
CA ASN A 166 28.70 -19.30 28.80
C ASN A 166 27.36 -19.53 28.09
N LEU A 167 26.73 -20.69 28.28
CA LEU A 167 25.37 -20.96 27.80
C LEU A 167 24.39 -19.93 28.36
N SER A 168 24.37 -19.76 29.68
CA SER A 168 23.43 -18.86 30.34
C SER A 168 23.64 -17.42 29.86
N GLN A 169 24.89 -16.97 29.74
CA GLN A 169 25.22 -15.64 29.21
C GLN A 169 24.81 -15.44 27.75
N GLY A 170 24.98 -16.46 26.89
CA GLY A 170 24.62 -16.38 25.47
C GLY A 170 23.12 -16.52 25.19
N VAL A 171 22.42 -17.36 25.97
CA VAL A 171 20.99 -17.66 25.78
C VAL A 171 20.09 -16.63 26.44
N PHE A 172 20.47 -16.09 27.61
CA PHE A 172 19.59 -15.21 28.39
C PHE A 172 19.16 -13.94 27.64
N PRO A 173 20.04 -13.22 26.90
CA PRO A 173 19.61 -12.06 26.10
C PRO A 173 18.61 -12.43 25.01
N ILE A 174 18.79 -13.59 24.36
CA ILE A 174 17.89 -14.09 23.32
C ILE A 174 16.53 -14.45 23.93
N TYR A 175 16.54 -15.14 25.07
CA TYR A 175 15.34 -15.47 25.83
C TYR A 175 14.53 -14.21 26.18
N GLN A 176 15.18 -13.19 26.74
CA GLN A 176 14.52 -11.94 27.13
C GLN A 176 13.89 -11.21 25.94
N GLU A 177 14.56 -11.17 24.79
CA GLU A 177 13.98 -10.54 23.59
C GLU A 177 12.75 -11.32 23.07
N LEU A 178 12.76 -12.65 23.16
CA LEU A 178 11.68 -13.49 22.65
C LEU A 178 10.46 -13.56 23.58
N GLU A 179 10.66 -13.57 24.90
CA GLU A 179 9.60 -13.70 25.92
C GLU A 179 8.58 -12.56 25.87
N GLY A 180 9.03 -11.32 25.61
CA GLY A 180 8.17 -10.13 25.58
C GLY A 180 7.25 -10.02 24.35
N THR A 181 7.24 -11.02 23.47
CA THR A 181 6.56 -10.93 22.17
C THR A 181 5.21 -11.65 22.16
N LYS A 182 4.31 -11.23 21.26
CA LYS A 182 3.02 -11.89 21.00
C LYS A 182 3.09 -12.96 19.90
N ASP A 183 4.29 -13.24 19.44
CA ASP A 183 4.53 -14.15 18.32
C ASP A 183 4.68 -15.58 18.86
N GLU A 184 3.83 -16.50 18.39
CA GLU A 184 3.77 -17.86 18.91
C GLU A 184 5.09 -18.62 18.71
N PHE A 185 5.80 -18.39 17.60
CA PHE A 185 7.10 -19.02 17.36
C PHE A 185 8.14 -18.55 18.38
N LYS A 186 8.14 -17.24 18.67
CA LYS A 186 9.08 -16.64 19.63
C LYS A 186 8.77 -17.06 21.06
N VAL A 187 7.50 -17.13 21.46
CA VAL A 187 7.10 -17.60 22.79
C VAL A 187 7.52 -19.06 22.99
N LYS A 188 7.28 -19.93 21.99
CA LYS A 188 7.72 -21.33 22.04
C LYS A 188 9.24 -21.45 22.09
N ALA A 189 9.96 -20.65 21.30
CA ALA A 189 11.42 -20.61 21.36
C ALA A 189 11.91 -20.17 22.76
N ALA A 190 11.34 -19.12 23.35
CA ALA A 190 11.69 -18.65 24.69
C ALA A 190 11.47 -19.75 25.76
N GLN A 191 10.36 -20.48 25.69
CA GLN A 191 10.09 -21.60 26.60
C GLN A 191 11.16 -22.69 26.49
N LEU A 192 11.59 -23.04 25.27
CA LEU A 192 12.64 -24.03 25.03
C LEU A 192 14.00 -23.54 25.55
N LEU A 193 14.32 -22.25 25.37
CA LEU A 193 15.55 -21.66 25.90
C LEU A 193 15.56 -21.67 27.43
N LYS A 194 14.43 -21.37 28.08
CA LYS A 194 14.29 -21.50 29.53
C LYS A 194 14.52 -22.93 30.01
N GLN A 195 13.91 -23.90 29.33
CA GLN A 195 14.14 -25.33 29.61
C GLN A 195 15.60 -25.74 29.42
N ALA A 196 16.31 -25.19 28.42
CA ALA A 196 17.73 -25.44 28.21
C ALA A 196 18.61 -24.89 29.35
N ILE A 197 18.25 -23.73 29.92
CA ILE A 197 18.97 -23.12 31.05
C ILE A 197 18.71 -23.91 32.34
N GLU A 198 17.46 -24.27 32.61
CA GLU A 198 17.02 -24.90 33.87
C GLU A 198 17.16 -26.44 33.88
N GLY A 199 17.37 -27.05 32.71
CA GLY A 199 17.27 -28.50 32.50
C GLY A 199 18.51 -29.33 32.83
N LYS A 200 18.37 -30.65 32.63
CA LYS A 200 19.46 -31.63 32.77
C LYS A 200 20.48 -31.46 31.65
N LYS A 201 21.77 -31.71 31.96
CA LYS A 201 22.89 -31.56 31.02
C LYS A 201 22.66 -32.26 29.66
N THR A 202 22.06 -33.44 29.69
CA THR A 202 21.80 -34.27 28.50
C THR A 202 20.70 -33.72 27.59
N GLU A 203 19.83 -32.85 28.09
CA GLU A 203 18.67 -32.32 27.35
C GLU A 203 18.97 -30.95 26.71
N ILE A 204 20.03 -30.27 27.17
CA ILE A 204 20.45 -28.94 26.68
C ILE A 204 20.58 -28.90 25.14
N PRO A 205 21.39 -29.74 24.48
CA PRO A 205 21.58 -29.63 23.03
C PRO A 205 20.27 -29.88 22.26
N VAL A 206 19.42 -30.78 22.74
CA VAL A 206 18.11 -31.04 22.13
C VAL A 206 17.22 -29.81 22.23
N LYS A 207 17.14 -29.17 23.40
CA LYS A 207 16.31 -27.98 23.62
C LYS A 207 16.80 -26.76 22.85
N LEU A 208 18.12 -26.57 22.74
CA LEU A 208 18.70 -25.53 21.90
C LEU A 208 18.41 -25.79 20.42
N ALA A 209 18.57 -27.02 19.92
CA ALA A 209 18.25 -27.38 18.55
C ALA A 209 16.76 -27.15 18.22
N GLU A 210 15.85 -27.53 19.12
CA GLU A 210 14.42 -27.25 18.99
C GLU A 210 14.14 -25.73 18.94
N ALA A 211 14.81 -24.94 19.77
CA ALA A 211 14.70 -23.48 19.75
C ALA A 211 15.23 -22.86 18.45
N VAL A 212 16.38 -23.33 17.94
CA VAL A 212 16.93 -22.93 16.63
C VAL A 212 15.89 -23.17 15.54
N ALA A 213 15.27 -24.35 15.51
CA ALA A 213 14.25 -24.69 14.52
C ALA A 213 13.05 -23.72 14.59
N LYS A 214 12.60 -23.31 15.78
CA LYS A 214 11.53 -22.30 15.93
C LYS A 214 11.95 -20.93 15.42
N VAL A 215 13.17 -20.49 15.73
CA VAL A 215 13.71 -19.21 15.25
C VAL A 215 13.88 -19.21 13.73
N LEU A 216 14.37 -20.30 13.13
CA LEU A 216 14.51 -20.45 11.69
C LEU A 216 13.16 -20.48 10.97
N ASN A 217 12.14 -21.14 11.53
CA ASN A 217 10.78 -21.09 10.99
C ASN A 217 10.24 -19.66 10.96
N ARG A 218 10.45 -18.90 12.04
CA ARG A 218 10.06 -17.48 12.08
C ARG A 218 10.84 -16.66 11.06
N TRP A 219 12.13 -16.92 10.90
CA TRP A 219 12.95 -16.26 9.88
C TRP A 219 12.42 -16.51 8.46
N ALA A 220 12.09 -17.77 8.13
CA ALA A 220 11.50 -18.14 6.86
C ALA A 220 10.14 -17.46 6.63
N GLU A 221 9.28 -17.39 7.66
CA GLU A 221 7.99 -16.67 7.58
C GLU A 221 8.20 -15.18 7.29
N VAL A 222 9.15 -14.53 7.96
CA VAL A 222 9.48 -13.13 7.73
C VAL A 222 9.98 -12.91 6.29
N LEU A 223 10.83 -13.79 5.77
CA LEU A 223 11.28 -13.72 4.38
C LEU A 223 10.12 -13.91 3.39
N GLY A 224 9.19 -14.82 3.66
CA GLY A 224 7.97 -14.96 2.86
C GLY A 224 7.09 -13.70 2.86
N ILE A 225 7.00 -13.00 3.99
CA ILE A 225 6.31 -11.69 4.06
C ILE A 225 7.05 -10.65 3.21
N VAL A 226 8.38 -10.61 3.26
CA VAL A 226 9.22 -9.69 2.47
C VAL A 226 9.02 -9.94 0.97
N GLU A 227 9.13 -11.19 0.51
CA GLU A 227 8.90 -11.56 -0.89
C GLU A 227 7.51 -11.14 -1.34
N SER A 228 6.47 -11.48 -0.56
CA SER A 228 5.08 -11.12 -0.86
C SER A 228 4.90 -9.60 -0.98
N CYS A 229 5.54 -8.82 -0.11
CA CYS A 229 5.48 -7.35 -0.17
C CYS A 229 6.21 -6.78 -1.39
N LEU A 230 7.37 -7.32 -1.76
CA LEU A 230 8.12 -6.89 -2.93
C LEU A 230 7.36 -7.20 -4.23
N ARG A 231 6.81 -8.43 -4.36
CA ARG A 231 6.00 -8.83 -5.52
C ARG A 231 4.75 -7.94 -5.67
N GLN A 232 4.09 -7.60 -4.56
CA GLN A 232 2.96 -6.66 -4.59
C GLN A 232 3.39 -5.25 -5.03
N ALA A 233 4.52 -4.75 -4.51
CA ALA A 233 5.02 -3.43 -4.87
C ALA A 233 5.40 -3.34 -6.36
N GLU A 234 6.01 -4.40 -6.90
CA GLU A 234 6.33 -4.53 -8.32
C GLU A 234 5.06 -4.55 -9.18
N SER A 235 4.08 -5.38 -8.82
CA SER A 235 2.78 -5.43 -9.51
C SER A 235 2.10 -4.06 -9.56
N TRP A 236 2.09 -3.32 -8.45
CA TRP A 236 1.53 -1.96 -8.41
C TRP A 236 2.37 -0.93 -9.19
N LEU A 237 3.67 -1.13 -9.30
CA LEU A 237 4.52 -0.31 -10.16
C LEU A 237 4.18 -0.52 -11.64
N LEU A 238 3.93 -1.76 -12.06
CA LEU A 238 3.45 -2.07 -13.42
C LEU A 238 2.09 -1.42 -13.71
N LEU A 239 1.18 -1.40 -12.72
CA LEU A 239 -0.07 -0.65 -12.84
C LEU A 239 0.16 0.85 -13.06
N CYS A 240 1.07 1.47 -12.31
CA CYS A 240 1.43 2.87 -12.53
C CYS A 240 1.95 3.11 -13.95
N GLN A 241 2.83 2.23 -14.45
CA GLN A 241 3.35 2.32 -15.80
C GLN A 241 2.24 2.18 -16.86
N ALA A 242 1.31 1.25 -16.67
CA ALA A 242 0.16 1.10 -17.55
C ALA A 242 -0.70 2.38 -17.59
N ILE A 243 -0.94 3.01 -16.43
CA ILE A 243 -1.66 4.29 -16.35
C ILE A 243 -0.88 5.40 -17.06
N GLU A 244 0.45 5.50 -16.84
CA GLU A 244 1.31 6.48 -17.50
C GLU A 244 1.31 6.34 -19.02
N ILE A 245 1.29 5.11 -19.55
CA ILE A 245 1.17 4.84 -20.99
C ILE A 245 -0.15 5.39 -21.55
N LYS A 246 -1.28 5.13 -20.86
CA LYS A 246 -2.60 5.60 -21.28
C LYS A 246 -2.68 7.14 -21.28
N ILE A 247 -2.10 7.78 -20.27
CA ILE A 247 -2.00 9.24 -20.19
C ILE A 247 -1.10 9.80 -21.31
N SER A 248 0.03 9.14 -21.58
CA SER A 248 0.96 9.53 -22.64
C SER A 248 0.35 9.40 -24.04
N TRP A 249 -0.50 8.40 -24.26
CA TRP A 249 -1.32 8.29 -25.47
C TRP A 249 -2.28 9.47 -25.60
N ALA A 250 -3.06 9.76 -24.55
CA ALA A 250 -4.01 10.88 -24.56
C ALA A 250 -3.30 12.23 -24.77
N TYR A 251 -2.15 12.44 -24.13
CA TYR A 251 -1.32 13.63 -24.30
C TYR A 251 -0.88 13.82 -25.76
N ARG A 252 -0.31 12.77 -26.38
CA ARG A 252 0.08 12.82 -27.80
C ARG A 252 -1.10 13.11 -28.70
N ARG A 253 -2.24 12.45 -28.45
CA ARG A 253 -3.42 12.63 -29.28
C ARG A 253 -4.02 14.03 -29.16
N LEU A 254 -4.06 14.61 -27.96
CA LEU A 254 -4.46 16.01 -27.78
C LEU A 254 -3.51 16.97 -28.52
N ALA A 255 -2.22 16.68 -28.58
CA ALA A 255 -1.24 17.53 -29.27
C ALA A 255 -1.47 17.52 -30.80
N GLU A 256 -1.75 16.35 -31.36
CA GLU A 256 -2.14 16.19 -32.77
C GLU A 256 -3.43 16.97 -33.09
N LEU A 257 -4.48 16.80 -32.28
CA LEU A 257 -5.74 17.52 -32.46
C LEU A 257 -5.57 19.04 -32.31
N ASN A 258 -4.67 19.49 -31.42
CA ASN A 258 -4.36 20.92 -31.28
C ASN A 258 -3.64 21.48 -32.51
N LYS A 259 -2.77 20.67 -33.13
CA LYS A 259 -2.11 21.01 -34.40
C LYS A 259 -3.16 21.14 -35.52
N ASP A 260 -4.07 20.18 -35.65
CA ASP A 260 -5.16 20.22 -36.63
C ASP A 260 -6.04 21.47 -36.47
N LEU A 261 -6.38 21.83 -35.23
CA LEU A 261 -7.14 23.04 -34.91
C LEU A 261 -6.37 24.32 -35.25
N SER A 262 -5.05 24.30 -35.10
CA SER A 262 -4.18 25.42 -35.45
C SER A 262 -4.12 25.61 -36.96
N GLU A 263 -3.92 24.54 -37.72
CA GLU A 263 -3.94 24.55 -39.19
C GLU A 263 -5.29 25.05 -39.73
N ILE A 264 -6.40 24.62 -39.12
CA ILE A 264 -7.74 25.14 -39.41
C ILE A 264 -7.83 26.65 -39.14
N SER A 265 -7.25 27.13 -38.04
CA SER A 265 -7.28 28.56 -37.68
C SER A 265 -6.46 29.43 -38.63
N PHE A 266 -5.36 28.90 -39.18
CA PHE A 266 -4.48 29.61 -40.12
C PHE A 266 -4.97 29.51 -41.57
N SER A 267 -5.71 28.44 -41.90
CA SER A 267 -6.38 28.32 -43.19
C SER A 267 -7.45 29.40 -43.32
N ARG A 268 -7.29 30.29 -44.31
CA ARG A 268 -8.33 31.29 -44.67
C ARG A 268 -9.58 30.62 -45.27
N LYS A 269 -9.59 29.29 -45.45
CA LYS A 269 -10.75 28.55 -45.96
C LYS A 269 -11.68 28.16 -44.80
N PRO A 270 -13.00 28.37 -44.92
CA PRO A 270 -13.94 27.91 -43.91
C PRO A 270 -13.83 26.40 -43.75
N SER A 271 -13.55 25.95 -42.53
CA SER A 271 -13.46 24.52 -42.23
C SER A 271 -14.82 23.86 -42.28
N SER A 272 -14.86 22.63 -42.77
CA SER A 272 -16.09 21.85 -42.80
C SER A 272 -16.59 21.62 -41.38
N LEU A 273 -17.89 21.84 -41.16
CA LEU A 273 -18.54 21.59 -39.88
C LEU A 273 -18.34 20.14 -39.44
N ALA A 274 -18.31 19.20 -40.38
CA ALA A 274 -18.03 17.79 -40.15
C ALA A 274 -16.65 17.56 -39.51
N LYS A 275 -15.59 18.22 -39.99
CA LYS A 275 -14.24 18.09 -39.43
C LYS A 275 -14.17 18.64 -38.01
N LEU A 276 -14.78 19.79 -37.74
CA LEU A 276 -14.81 20.37 -36.39
C LEU A 276 -15.60 19.50 -35.41
N LYS A 277 -16.74 18.94 -35.84
CA LYS A 277 -17.53 18.01 -35.01
C LYS A 277 -16.74 16.75 -34.67
N ALA A 278 -16.04 16.16 -35.64
CA ALA A 278 -15.19 14.99 -35.41
C ALA A 278 -14.11 15.27 -34.35
N ILE A 279 -13.40 16.39 -34.45
CA ILE A 279 -12.41 16.80 -33.43
C ILE A 279 -13.09 17.03 -32.07
N GLY A 280 -14.24 17.70 -32.04
CA GLY A 280 -14.98 17.96 -30.81
C GLY A 280 -15.45 16.69 -30.09
N ASP A 281 -15.96 15.71 -30.84
CA ASP A 281 -16.35 14.41 -30.31
C ASP A 281 -15.14 13.63 -29.78
N GLU A 282 -14.02 13.66 -30.50
CA GLU A 282 -12.80 12.97 -30.06
C GLU A 282 -12.20 13.58 -28.79
N LEU A 283 -12.17 14.91 -28.67
CA LEU A 283 -11.75 15.59 -27.43
C LEU A 283 -12.63 15.17 -26.22
N GLY A 284 -13.93 15.03 -26.43
CA GLY A 284 -14.85 14.48 -25.42
C GLY A 284 -14.58 13.01 -25.10
N GLY A 285 -14.29 12.20 -26.13
CA GLY A 285 -13.93 10.79 -26.01
C GLY A 285 -12.66 10.57 -25.19
N ILE A 286 -11.63 11.40 -25.39
CA ILE A 286 -10.38 11.36 -24.60
C ILE A 286 -10.67 11.57 -23.10
N LEU A 287 -11.56 12.51 -22.75
CA LEU A 287 -11.94 12.73 -21.36
C LEU A 287 -12.69 11.52 -20.76
N ILE A 288 -13.58 10.89 -21.53
CA ILE A 288 -14.30 9.69 -21.09
C ILE A 288 -13.30 8.56 -20.83
N TYR A 289 -12.40 8.31 -21.78
CA TYR A 289 -11.33 7.32 -21.67
C TYR A 289 -10.47 7.54 -20.41
N LEU A 290 -9.98 8.77 -20.19
CA LEU A 290 -9.17 9.09 -19.02
C LEU A 290 -9.92 8.91 -17.69
N ASN A 291 -11.21 9.25 -17.63
CA ASN A 291 -12.02 9.05 -16.42
C ASN A 291 -12.28 7.55 -16.10
N GLN A 292 -12.28 6.67 -17.11
CA GLN A 292 -12.49 5.24 -16.92
C GLN A 292 -11.20 4.49 -16.54
N GLU A 293 -10.07 4.94 -17.09
CA GLU A 293 -8.79 4.24 -16.99
C GLU A 293 -7.88 4.75 -15.86
N VAL A 294 -7.99 6.03 -15.49
CA VAL A 294 -7.13 6.65 -14.48
C VAL A 294 -7.87 6.75 -13.16
N LEU A 295 -7.67 5.76 -12.29
CA LEU A 295 -8.49 5.58 -11.08
C LEU A 295 -7.78 5.96 -9.77
N PHE A 296 -6.46 6.21 -9.80
CA PHE A 296 -5.64 6.38 -8.60
C PHE A 296 -4.96 7.73 -8.54
N ASP A 297 -4.82 8.25 -7.34
CA ASP A 297 -3.95 9.40 -7.08
C ASP A 297 -2.47 9.01 -7.22
N PRO A 298 -1.60 9.96 -7.63
CA PRO A 298 -1.90 11.37 -7.93
C PRO A 298 -2.45 11.63 -9.35
N TYR A 299 -2.53 10.61 -10.20
CA TYR A 299 -2.94 10.76 -11.60
C TYR A 299 -4.40 11.24 -11.72
N LEU A 300 -5.30 10.64 -10.95
CA LEU A 300 -6.72 10.98 -10.93
C LEU A 300 -6.96 12.47 -10.63
N GLN A 301 -6.28 13.05 -9.64
CA GLN A 301 -6.36 14.48 -9.32
C GLN A 301 -6.12 15.37 -10.54
N ARG A 302 -5.16 15.04 -11.39
CA ARG A 302 -4.85 15.82 -12.59
C ARG A 302 -5.88 15.62 -13.69
N ILE A 303 -6.44 14.41 -13.82
CA ILE A 303 -7.58 14.17 -14.71
C ILE A 303 -8.81 14.95 -14.25
N LYS A 304 -9.03 15.08 -12.94
CA LYS A 304 -10.13 15.87 -12.36
C LYS A 304 -9.89 17.39 -12.40
N ASP A 305 -8.75 17.86 -12.88
CA ASP A 305 -8.51 19.30 -13.03
C ASP A 305 -9.55 19.91 -14.00
N PRO A 306 -10.12 21.09 -13.69
CA PRO A 306 -11.08 21.75 -14.56
C PRO A 306 -10.58 21.95 -16.00
N ALA A 307 -9.28 22.12 -16.22
CA ALA A 307 -8.72 22.23 -17.56
C ALA A 307 -8.95 20.97 -18.40
N VAL A 308 -8.83 19.78 -17.79
CA VAL A 308 -9.07 18.49 -18.44
C VAL A 308 -10.56 18.21 -18.53
N GLN A 309 -11.33 18.46 -17.46
CA GLN A 309 -12.78 18.22 -17.45
C GLN A 309 -13.55 19.10 -18.45
N ASN A 310 -13.05 20.30 -18.76
CA ASN A 310 -13.67 21.18 -19.73
C ASN A 310 -13.56 20.68 -21.19
N LEU A 311 -12.80 19.62 -21.48
CA LEU A 311 -12.77 19.00 -22.82
C LEU A 311 -14.17 18.57 -23.28
N VAL A 312 -15.10 18.25 -22.36
CA VAL A 312 -16.51 17.97 -22.68
C VAL A 312 -17.20 19.10 -23.47
N LYS A 313 -16.75 20.34 -23.29
CA LYS A 313 -17.32 21.52 -23.99
C LYS A 313 -16.86 21.64 -25.44
N ALA A 314 -15.88 20.84 -25.87
CA ALA A 314 -15.35 20.89 -27.23
C ALA A 314 -16.43 20.65 -28.28
N LYS A 315 -17.38 19.74 -28.01
CA LYS A 315 -18.52 19.46 -28.88
C LYS A 315 -19.41 20.69 -29.11
N GLN A 316 -19.74 21.42 -28.04
CA GLN A 316 -20.53 22.65 -28.13
C GLN A 316 -19.82 23.71 -28.96
N TYR A 317 -18.50 23.87 -28.78
CA TYR A 317 -17.71 24.82 -29.57
C TYR A 317 -17.58 24.42 -31.05
N ALA A 318 -17.52 23.11 -31.34
CA ALA A 318 -17.51 22.61 -32.70
C ALA A 318 -18.82 22.92 -33.44
N GLU A 319 -19.98 22.76 -32.77
CA GLU A 319 -21.30 23.03 -33.35
C GLU A 319 -21.48 24.50 -33.74
N ILE A 320 -20.97 25.42 -32.93
CA ILE A 320 -20.99 26.86 -33.21
C ILE A 320 -19.75 27.36 -33.97
N LYS A 321 -18.96 26.44 -34.55
CA LYS A 321 -17.75 26.71 -35.38
C LYS A 321 -16.69 27.58 -34.69
N LYS A 322 -16.56 27.50 -33.37
CA LYS A 322 -15.60 28.27 -32.57
C LYS A 322 -14.29 27.49 -32.35
N VAL A 323 -13.38 27.60 -33.32
CA VAL A 323 -12.07 26.90 -33.30
C VAL A 323 -11.14 27.37 -32.18
N LYS A 324 -11.01 28.70 -31.99
CA LYS A 324 -10.10 29.28 -30.97
C LYS A 324 -10.41 28.78 -29.55
N PRO A 325 -11.69 28.77 -29.09
CA PRO A 325 -12.05 28.14 -27.82
C PRO A 325 -11.69 26.65 -27.70
N MET A 326 -11.87 25.85 -28.76
CA MET A 326 -11.47 24.44 -28.76
C MET A 326 -9.95 24.28 -28.59
N ARG A 327 -9.17 25.10 -29.30
CA ARG A 327 -7.70 25.13 -29.17
C ARG A 327 -7.28 25.48 -27.75
N ASN A 328 -7.86 26.54 -27.18
CA ASN A 328 -7.56 26.96 -25.81
C ASN A 328 -7.92 25.88 -24.75
N LEU A 329 -9.00 25.12 -24.96
CA LEU A 329 -9.33 23.97 -24.10
C LEU A 329 -8.25 22.91 -24.18
N THR A 330 -7.83 22.58 -25.40
CA THR A 330 -6.84 21.53 -25.68
C THR A 330 -5.47 21.91 -25.12
N GLU A 331 -5.01 23.14 -25.32
CA GLU A 331 -3.76 23.68 -24.76
C GLU A 331 -3.73 23.60 -23.23
N ARG A 332 -4.84 23.94 -22.55
CA ARG A 332 -4.93 23.86 -21.08
C ARG A 332 -4.91 22.41 -20.59
N ALA A 333 -5.61 21.50 -21.27
CA ALA A 333 -5.59 20.08 -20.94
C ALA A 333 -4.19 19.47 -21.17
N LEU A 334 -3.53 19.82 -22.28
CA LEU A 334 -2.16 19.42 -22.58
C LEU A 334 -1.19 19.79 -21.46
N ALA A 335 -1.23 21.04 -20.97
CA ALA A 335 -0.36 21.47 -19.88
C ALA A 335 -0.53 20.61 -18.60
N LYS A 336 -1.75 20.14 -18.31
CA LYS A 336 -2.03 19.28 -17.15
C LYS A 336 -1.54 17.86 -17.32
N LEU A 337 -1.70 17.29 -18.52
CA LEU A 337 -1.20 15.95 -18.81
C LEU A 337 0.33 15.93 -18.98
N GLN A 338 0.91 17.00 -19.52
CA GLN A 338 2.36 17.15 -19.70
C GLN A 338 3.11 17.00 -18.37
N ALA A 339 2.60 17.61 -17.30
CA ALA A 339 3.20 17.47 -15.98
C ALA A 339 3.27 16.01 -15.51
N ILE A 340 2.36 15.13 -15.97
CA ILE A 340 2.38 13.69 -15.65
C ILE A 340 3.46 13.00 -16.47
N VAL A 341 3.48 13.27 -17.78
CA VAL A 341 4.45 12.70 -18.72
C VAL A 341 5.89 13.07 -18.31
N LEU A 342 6.11 14.31 -17.88
CA LEU A 342 7.40 14.81 -17.39
C LEU A 342 7.72 14.39 -15.95
N ARG A 343 6.83 13.62 -15.29
CA ARG A 343 6.96 13.19 -13.88
C ARG A 343 7.20 14.35 -12.91
N GLU A 344 6.62 15.50 -13.19
CA GLU A 344 6.75 16.69 -12.35
C GLU A 344 6.02 16.48 -11.03
N LYS A 345 6.69 16.82 -9.92
CA LYS A 345 6.09 16.80 -8.58
C LYS A 345 4.94 17.82 -8.53
N PRO A 346 3.85 17.52 -7.79
CA PRO A 346 2.81 18.52 -7.54
C PRO A 346 3.41 19.78 -6.94
N THR A 347 3.02 20.93 -7.46
CA THR A 347 3.50 22.21 -6.96
C THR A 347 2.93 22.51 -5.57
N ILE A 348 3.61 23.35 -4.79
CA ILE A 348 3.13 23.78 -3.46
C ILE A 348 1.73 24.41 -3.56
N THR A 349 1.43 25.10 -4.66
CA THR A 349 0.12 25.71 -4.92
C THR A 349 -0.98 24.67 -5.10
N GLU A 350 -0.70 23.56 -5.81
CA GLU A 350 -1.62 22.43 -5.94
C GLU A 350 -1.86 21.74 -4.59
N ILE A 351 -0.79 21.57 -3.80
CA ILE A 351 -0.88 21.02 -2.44
C ILE A 351 -1.70 21.93 -1.52
N LYS A 352 -1.54 23.26 -1.62
CA LYS A 352 -2.32 24.24 -0.85
C LYS A 352 -3.79 24.28 -1.24
N ARG A 353 -4.11 24.27 -2.55
CA ARG A 353 -5.51 24.17 -3.03
C ARG A 353 -6.17 22.89 -2.54
N LYS A 354 -5.44 21.76 -2.52
CA LYS A 354 -5.93 20.49 -1.95
C LYS A 354 -6.29 20.62 -0.47
N ARG A 355 -5.45 21.25 0.35
CA ARG A 355 -5.76 21.47 1.77
C ARG A 355 -7.01 22.33 1.95
N GLN A 356 -7.20 23.35 1.13
CA GLN A 356 -8.36 24.24 1.22
C GLN A 356 -9.66 23.57 0.76
N ALA A 357 -9.62 22.74 -0.29
CA ALA A 357 -10.77 21.98 -0.76
C ALA A 357 -11.22 20.92 0.26
N LEU A 358 -10.27 20.31 0.98
CA LEU A 358 -10.54 19.35 2.06
C LEU A 358 -11.05 20.01 3.37
N LEU A 359 -10.99 21.33 3.49
CA LEU A 359 -11.48 22.09 4.66
C LEU A 359 -12.85 22.72 4.42
N LYS A 360 -13.34 22.71 3.17
CA LYS A 360 -14.60 23.36 2.75
C LYS A 360 -15.72 22.36 2.42
N GLY A 361 -15.45 21.07 2.50
CA GLY A 361 -16.45 19.99 2.45
C GLY A 361 -16.21 19.05 3.61
#